data_AF-A0A645FIG2-F1
#
_entry.id   AF-A0A645FIG2-F1
#
_cell.length_a   1.000
_cell.length_b   1.000
_cell.length_c   1.000
_cell.angle_alpha   90.00
_cell.angle_beta   90.00
_cell.angle_gamma   90.00
#
_symmetry.space_group_name_H-M   'P 1'
#
loop_
_entity.id
_entity.type
_entity.pdbx_description
1 polymer ?
#
loop_
_entity_poly.entity_id
_entity_poly.type
_entity_poly.pdbx_seq_one_letter_code
_entity_poly.pdbx_strand_id
1 'polypeptide(L)'
;MPFWYQVYHVAYFVDYWFRAEGATAASLCMEFDPRIPPEFEHDVPTDVSVSRAEIREYLRRIRAKLTALFASLDDAALARPVYDGAEEYTLLDILFGQSRHIMYNVGYCNGILRERNLEESDWYSYNEPAE
;
A
#
# COMPACT_ATOMS: atom_id res chain seq x y z
N MET A 1 -0.71 9.94 -15.26
CA MET A 1 -1.34 9.04 -14.27
C MET A 1 -2.35 9.78 -13.41
N PRO A 2 -3.58 9.27 -13.22
CA PRO A 2 -4.55 9.81 -12.25
C PRO A 2 -4.04 9.66 -10.80
N PHE A 3 -4.22 10.70 -9.97
CA PHE A 3 -3.70 10.71 -8.59
C PHE A 3 -4.25 9.56 -7.73
N TRP A 4 -5.56 9.36 -7.70
CA TRP A 4 -6.18 8.30 -6.88
C TRP A 4 -5.84 6.89 -7.36
N TYR A 5 -5.54 6.73 -8.64
CA TYR A 5 -5.06 5.46 -9.16
C TYR A 5 -3.63 5.16 -8.68
N GLN A 6 -2.78 6.18 -8.57
CA GLN A 6 -1.46 6.03 -7.93
C GLN A 6 -1.60 5.61 -6.46
N VAL A 7 -2.53 6.22 -5.72
CA VAL A 7 -2.75 5.84 -4.31
C VAL A 7 -3.33 4.43 -4.20
N TYR A 8 -4.21 4.03 -5.12
CA TYR A 8 -4.72 2.65 -5.20
C TYR A 8 -3.59 1.64 -5.37
N HIS A 9 -2.69 1.86 -6.34
CA HIS A 9 -1.52 1.00 -6.56
C HIS A 9 -0.73 0.78 -5.27
N VAL A 10 -0.44 1.86 -4.53
CA VAL A 10 0.29 1.77 -3.26
C VAL A 10 -0.47 0.94 -2.24
N ALA A 11 -1.74 1.29 -2.00
CA ALA A 11 -2.58 0.60 -1.03
C ALA A 11 -2.72 -0.89 -1.36
N TYR A 12 -2.90 -1.23 -2.63
CA TYR A 12 -3.01 -2.61 -3.11
C TYR A 12 -1.78 -3.44 -2.75
N PHE A 13 -0.57 -2.97 -3.08
CA PHE A 13 0.63 -3.77 -2.83
C PHE A 13 0.93 -3.92 -1.34
N VAL A 14 0.69 -2.88 -0.54
CA VAL A 14 0.79 -2.98 0.92
C VAL A 14 -0.14 -4.09 1.43
N ASP A 15 -1.40 -4.10 1.01
CA ASP A 15 -2.38 -5.09 1.46
C ASP A 15 -2.08 -6.52 0.96
N TYR A 16 -1.65 -6.63 -0.29
CA TYR A 16 -1.26 -7.88 -0.96
C TYR A 16 -0.09 -8.57 -0.25
N TRP A 17 0.92 -7.80 0.13
CA TRP A 17 2.11 -8.31 0.78
C TRP A 17 1.85 -8.69 2.23
N PHE A 18 1.07 -7.90 2.97
CA PHE A 18 0.69 -8.21 4.35
C PHE A 18 -0.61 -9.01 4.43
N ARG A 19 -0.71 -10.12 3.71
CA ARG A 19 -1.85 -11.06 3.81
C ARG A 19 -1.86 -11.79 5.16
N ALA A 20 -2.99 -12.43 5.48
CA ALA A 20 -3.11 -13.23 6.69
C ALA A 20 -2.02 -14.32 6.76
N GLU A 21 -1.56 -14.63 7.97
CA GLU A 21 -0.55 -15.68 8.19
C GLU A 21 -1.05 -17.04 7.67
N GLY A 22 -0.17 -17.76 6.96
CA GLY A 22 -0.51 -19.04 6.31
C GLY A 22 -1.38 -18.91 5.05
N ALA A 23 -1.68 -17.69 4.59
CA ALA A 23 -2.48 -17.51 3.38
C ALA A 23 -1.63 -17.72 2.12
N THR A 24 -1.99 -18.71 1.32
CA THR A 24 -1.42 -18.94 -0.02
C THR A 24 -1.98 -18.00 -1.09
N ALA A 25 -3.09 -17.31 -0.81
CA ALA A 25 -3.73 -16.34 -1.67
C ALA A 25 -3.83 -14.96 -0.99
N ALA A 26 -3.87 -13.89 -1.79
CA ALA A 26 -4.07 -12.54 -1.28
C ALA A 26 -5.47 -12.41 -0.65
N SER A 27 -5.53 -11.89 0.57
CA SER A 27 -6.78 -11.46 1.23
C SER A 27 -6.76 -9.94 1.31
N LEU A 28 -7.33 -9.32 0.27
CA LEU A 28 -7.46 -7.87 0.19
C LEU A 28 -8.60 -7.40 1.11
N CYS A 29 -8.42 -6.26 1.75
CA CYS A 29 -9.41 -5.60 2.59
C CYS A 29 -10.58 -5.05 1.75
N MET A 30 -10.31 -4.73 0.48
CA MET A 30 -11.27 -4.26 -0.51
C MET A 30 -10.85 -4.70 -1.91
N GLU A 31 -11.84 -5.06 -2.71
CA GLU A 31 -11.67 -5.30 -4.14
C GLU A 31 -12.22 -4.11 -4.92
N PHE A 32 -11.58 -3.79 -6.04
CA PHE A 32 -11.98 -2.73 -6.97
C PHE A 32 -12.37 -3.34 -8.31
N ASP A 33 -12.86 -2.52 -9.24
CA ASP A 33 -13.17 -2.98 -10.59
C ASP A 33 -11.91 -3.63 -11.22
N PRO A 34 -12.00 -4.89 -11.69
CA PRO A 34 -10.84 -5.63 -12.21
C PRO A 34 -10.25 -5.00 -13.48
N ARG A 35 -10.96 -4.05 -14.11
CA ARG A 35 -10.45 -3.25 -15.23
C ARG A 35 -9.47 -2.15 -14.78
N ILE A 36 -9.21 -2.03 -13.47
CA ILE A 36 -8.23 -1.12 -12.88
C ILE A 36 -7.03 -1.95 -12.37
N PRO A 37 -6.07 -2.31 -13.24
CA PRO A 37 -4.97 -3.19 -12.86
C PRO A 37 -3.97 -2.50 -11.93
N PRO A 38 -3.68 -3.00 -10.72
CA PRO A 38 -2.76 -2.33 -9.81
C PRO A 38 -1.33 -2.21 -10.37
N GLU A 39 -0.92 -3.09 -11.29
CA GLU A 39 0.43 -3.15 -11.89
C GLU A 39 0.69 -2.06 -12.95
N PHE A 40 -0.32 -1.26 -13.34
CA PHE A 40 -0.25 -0.31 -14.47
C PHE A 40 0.08 -0.96 -15.83
N GLU A 41 -0.16 -2.26 -16.00
CA GLU A 41 0.13 -2.99 -17.24
C GLU A 41 -0.62 -2.44 -18.46
N HIS A 42 -1.82 -1.90 -18.23
CA HIS A 42 -2.72 -1.40 -19.27
C HIS A 42 -3.41 -0.09 -18.86
N ASP A 43 -3.84 0.66 -19.87
CA ASP A 43 -4.62 1.87 -19.68
C ASP A 43 -5.97 1.56 -19.05
N VAL A 44 -6.36 2.38 -18.08
CA VAL A 44 -7.65 2.28 -17.40
C VAL A 44 -8.74 2.90 -18.28
N PRO A 45 -9.85 2.18 -18.55
CA PRO A 45 -10.98 2.74 -19.29
C PRO A 45 -11.52 4.02 -18.64
N THR A 46 -11.99 4.97 -19.44
CA THR A 46 -12.42 6.28 -18.94
C THR A 46 -13.73 6.25 -18.16
N ASP A 47 -14.50 5.16 -18.25
CA ASP A 47 -15.73 4.91 -17.50
C ASP A 47 -15.50 4.31 -16.11
N VAL A 48 -14.25 3.95 -15.77
CA VAL A 48 -13.90 3.44 -14.44
C VAL A 48 -12.91 4.37 -13.75
N SER A 49 -13.07 4.54 -12.45
CA SER A 49 -12.15 5.31 -11.65
C SER A 49 -12.23 4.87 -10.20
N VAL A 50 -11.12 5.08 -9.49
CA VAL A 50 -11.10 4.92 -8.03
C VAL A 50 -11.33 6.28 -7.39
N SER A 51 -12.36 6.39 -6.55
CA SER A 51 -12.71 7.64 -5.88
C SER A 51 -11.87 7.87 -4.61
N ARG A 52 -11.75 9.14 -4.21
CA ARG A 52 -11.15 9.53 -2.93
C ARG A 52 -11.79 8.82 -1.73
N ALA A 53 -13.12 8.64 -1.76
CA ALA A 53 -13.85 8.04 -0.65
C ALA A 53 -13.50 6.56 -0.49
N GLU A 54 -13.45 5.81 -1.60
CA GLU A 54 -13.06 4.41 -1.59
C GLU A 54 -11.61 4.23 -1.13
N ILE A 55 -10.69 5.08 -1.60
CA ILE A 55 -9.29 5.05 -1.13
C ILE A 55 -9.19 5.31 0.37
N ARG A 56 -9.92 6.29 0.89
CA ARG A 56 -9.88 6.60 2.33
C ARG A 56 -10.37 5.41 3.16
N GLU A 57 -11.44 4.76 2.73
CA GLU A 57 -11.94 3.54 3.40
C GLU A 57 -10.94 2.39 3.28
N TYR A 58 -10.30 2.23 2.12
CA TYR A 58 -9.30 1.18 1.92
C TYR A 58 -8.09 1.36 2.83
N LEU A 59 -7.52 2.57 2.86
CA LEU A 59 -6.43 2.93 3.76
C LEU A 59 -6.80 2.74 5.24
N ARG A 60 -8.05 3.05 5.63
CA ARG A 60 -8.53 2.80 7.00
C ARG A 60 -8.51 1.31 7.35
N ARG A 61 -8.94 0.44 6.44
CA ARG A 61 -8.94 -1.01 6.65
C ARG A 61 -7.53 -1.59 6.67
N ILE A 62 -6.66 -1.17 5.75
CA ILE A 62 -5.25 -1.55 5.74
C ILE A 62 -4.59 -1.13 7.06
N ARG A 63 -4.84 0.10 7.53
CA ARG A 63 -4.32 0.56 8.83
C ARG A 63 -4.75 -0.37 9.96
N ALA A 64 -6.03 -0.74 10.04
CA ALA A 64 -6.52 -1.65 11.07
C ALA A 64 -5.85 -3.04 10.98
N LYS A 65 -5.71 -3.58 9.76
CA LYS A 65 -5.03 -4.85 9.49
C LYS A 65 -3.57 -4.82 9.94
N LEU A 66 -2.83 -3.78 9.55
CA LEU A 66 -1.43 -3.63 9.93
C LEU A 66 -1.27 -3.38 11.43
N THR A 67 -2.13 -2.59 12.06
CA THR A 67 -2.11 -2.41 13.52
C THR A 67 -2.28 -3.74 14.25
N ALA A 68 -3.18 -4.61 13.79
CA ALA A 68 -3.36 -5.95 14.35
C ALA A 68 -2.11 -6.83 14.13
N LEU A 69 -1.53 -6.80 12.93
CA LEU A 69 -0.29 -7.51 12.62
C LEU A 69 0.84 -7.07 13.57
N PHE A 70 1.15 -5.77 13.61
CA PHE A 70 2.24 -5.25 14.45
C PHE A 70 2.03 -5.52 15.94
N ALA A 71 0.79 -5.53 16.42
CA ALA A 71 0.48 -5.87 17.81
C ALA A 71 0.76 -7.34 18.15
N SER A 72 0.80 -8.24 17.15
CA SER A 72 1.10 -9.65 17.33
C SER A 72 2.55 -10.03 16.99
N LEU A 73 3.36 -9.11 16.47
CA LEU A 73 4.74 -9.43 16.09
C LEU A 73 5.66 -9.49 17.31
N ASP A 74 6.54 -10.50 17.30
CA ASP A 74 7.76 -10.55 18.08
C ASP A 74 8.99 -10.57 17.17
N ASP A 75 10.18 -10.51 17.76
CA ASP A 75 11.44 -10.48 16.99
C ASP A 75 11.64 -11.74 16.15
N ALA A 76 11.16 -12.90 16.63
CA ALA A 76 11.28 -14.16 15.91
C ALA A 76 10.40 -14.16 14.65
N ALA A 77 9.22 -13.53 14.72
CA ALA A 77 8.31 -13.39 13.60
C ALA A 77 8.88 -12.54 12.45
N LEU A 78 9.89 -11.71 12.69
CA LEU A 78 10.52 -10.90 11.63
C LEU A 78 11.32 -11.75 10.64
N ALA A 79 11.89 -12.87 11.10
CA ALA A 79 12.73 -13.75 10.28
C ALA A 79 11.94 -14.82 9.51
N ARG A 80 10.64 -14.98 9.78
CA ARG A 80 9.80 -15.96 9.09
C ARG A 80 9.45 -15.49 7.67
N PRO A 81 9.18 -16.41 6.73
CA PRO A 81 8.60 -16.08 5.43
C PRO A 81 7.31 -15.26 5.57
N VAL A 82 7.10 -14.29 4.69
CA VAL A 82 5.90 -13.42 4.73
C VAL A 82 4.59 -14.22 4.51
N TYR A 83 4.64 -15.29 3.73
CA TYR A 83 3.57 -16.26 3.53
C TYR A 83 4.16 -17.62 3.13
N ASP A 84 3.34 -18.67 3.21
CA ASP A 84 3.77 -20.04 2.89
C ASP A 84 4.17 -20.16 1.41
N GLY A 85 5.36 -20.70 1.14
CA GLY A 85 5.91 -20.82 -0.21
C GLY A 85 6.65 -19.59 -0.74
N ALA A 86 6.95 -18.61 0.11
CA ALA A 86 7.83 -17.48 -0.20
C ALA A 86 9.10 -17.51 0.65
N GLU A 87 9.93 -18.55 0.48
CA GLU A 87 11.18 -18.71 1.22
C GLU A 87 12.25 -17.65 0.87
N GLU A 88 12.05 -16.90 -0.21
CA GLU A 88 12.97 -15.85 -0.68
C GLU A 88 12.90 -14.55 0.13
N TYR A 89 11.78 -14.27 0.81
CA TYR A 89 11.55 -13.00 1.50
C TYR A 89 11.02 -13.22 2.91
N THR A 90 11.72 -12.65 3.88
CA THR A 90 11.23 -12.59 5.26
C THR A 90 10.17 -11.50 5.44
N LEU A 91 9.42 -11.56 6.54
CA LEU A 91 8.52 -10.48 6.91
C LEU A 91 9.26 -9.14 7.04
N LEU A 92 10.51 -9.16 7.55
CA LEU A 92 11.35 -7.98 7.64
C LEU A 92 11.68 -7.37 6.27
N ASP A 93 12.03 -8.21 5.29
CA ASP A 93 12.31 -7.75 3.91
C ASP A 93 11.10 -7.04 3.30
N ILE A 94 9.92 -7.59 3.54
CA ILE A 94 8.66 -7.01 3.06
C ILE A 94 8.32 -5.71 3.79
N LEU A 95 8.54 -5.63 5.11
CA LEU A 95 8.37 -4.39 5.87
C LEU A 95 9.22 -3.24 5.30
N PHE A 96 10.49 -3.49 5.03
CA PHE A 96 11.36 -2.49 4.40
C PHE A 96 10.99 -2.23 2.94
N GLY A 97 10.63 -3.27 2.19
CA GLY A 97 10.17 -3.18 0.81
C GLY A 97 8.96 -2.27 0.67
N GLN A 98 7.92 -2.49 1.48
CA GLN A 98 6.69 -1.70 1.47
C GLN A 98 6.93 -0.28 2.01
N SER A 99 7.80 -0.10 3.01
CA SER A 99 8.17 1.26 3.47
C SER A 99 8.78 2.09 2.33
N ARG A 100 9.75 1.51 1.61
CA ARG A 100 10.38 2.15 0.44
C ARG A 100 9.39 2.37 -0.71
N HIS A 101 8.49 1.43 -0.94
CA HIS A 101 7.43 1.55 -1.96
C HIS A 101 6.48 2.72 -1.66
N ILE A 102 6.02 2.84 -0.40
CA ILE A 102 5.20 3.97 0.05
C ILE A 102 5.97 5.28 -0.14
N MET A 103 7.21 5.35 0.35
CA MET A 103 8.05 6.54 0.26
C MET A 103 8.26 7.00 -1.20
N TYR A 104 8.60 6.09 -2.11
CA TYR A 104 8.74 6.41 -3.53
C TYR A 104 7.45 7.02 -4.11
N ASN A 105 6.31 6.41 -3.81
CA ASN A 105 5.03 6.82 -4.36
C ASN A 105 4.46 8.10 -3.73
N VAL A 106 4.80 8.42 -2.47
CA VAL A 106 4.55 9.75 -1.90
C VAL A 106 5.26 10.82 -2.74
N GLY A 107 6.54 10.60 -3.08
CA GLY A 107 7.28 11.50 -3.97
C GLY A 107 6.62 11.64 -5.35
N TYR A 108 6.14 10.53 -5.92
CA TYR A 108 5.41 10.55 -7.20
C TYR A 108 4.10 11.34 -7.11
N CYS A 109 3.30 11.11 -6.06
CA CYS A 109 2.07 11.85 -5.79
C CYS A 109 2.33 13.35 -5.60
N ASN A 110 3.40 13.72 -4.89
CA ASN A 110 3.81 15.12 -4.76
C ASN A 110 4.20 15.73 -6.12
N GLY A 111 4.88 14.97 -6.98
CA GLY A 111 5.12 15.39 -8.37
C GLY A 111 3.84 15.72 -9.14
N ILE A 112 2.83 14.85 -9.04
CA ILE A 112 1.51 15.07 -9.66
C ILE A 112 0.83 16.34 -9.13
N LEU A 113 0.94 16.62 -7.82
CA LEU A 113 0.35 17.81 -7.20
C LEU A 113 1.07 19.08 -7.66
N ARG A 114 2.40 19.06 -7.68
CA ARG A 114 3.25 20.17 -8.12
C ARG A 114 3.00 20.57 -9.57
N GLU A 115 2.86 19.59 -10.47
CA GLU A 115 2.50 19.82 -11.88
C GLU A 115 1.18 20.58 -12.05
N ARG A 116 0.31 20.53 -11.03
CA ARG A 116 -0.99 21.22 -11.01
C ARG A 116 -1.02 22.46 -10.12
N ASN A 117 0.13 22.92 -9.61
CA ASN A 117 0.24 24.01 -8.64
C ASN A 117 -0.64 23.80 -7.39
N LEU A 118 -0.76 22.53 -6.95
CA LEU A 118 -1.46 22.17 -5.72
C LEU A 118 -0.45 21.99 -4.59
N GLU A 119 -0.95 22.13 -3.36
CA GLU A 119 -0.19 21.85 -2.14
C GLU A 119 0.25 20.38 -2.10
N GLU A 120 1.51 20.17 -1.73
CA GLU A 120 2.14 18.85 -1.62
C GLU A 120 1.99 18.31 -0.20
N SER A 121 2.16 17.00 -0.02
CA SER A 121 2.32 16.42 1.31
C SER A 121 3.74 16.65 1.81
N ASP A 122 3.88 16.92 3.11
CA ASP A 122 5.16 16.84 3.79
C ASP A 122 5.73 15.41 3.77
N TRP A 123 7.04 15.33 3.94
CA TRP A 123 7.78 14.08 4.04
C TRP A 123 8.12 13.79 5.50
N TYR A 124 7.38 12.85 6.07
CA TYR A 124 7.62 12.40 7.44
C TYR A 124 8.73 11.36 7.45
N SER A 125 9.94 11.77 7.82
CA SER A 125 11.12 10.88 7.83
C SER A 125 11.40 10.27 9.21
N TYR A 126 11.14 11.02 10.30
CA TYR A 126 11.34 10.54 11.67
C TYR A 126 10.76 11.49 12.74
N ASN A 127 9.91 10.96 13.63
CA ASN A 127 9.52 11.56 14.93
C ASN A 127 9.03 13.03 14.89
N GLU A 128 8.38 13.41 13.80
CA GLU A 128 7.70 14.69 13.69
C GLU A 128 6.43 14.63 14.57
N PRO A 129 6.13 15.68 15.36
CA PRO A 129 4.96 15.69 16.23
C PRO A 129 3.70 15.47 15.41
N ALA A 130 2.83 14.57 15.86
CA ALA A 130 1.50 14.42 15.27
C ALA A 130 0.69 15.70 15.55
N GLU A 131 0.13 16.29 14.49
CA GLU A 131 -0.91 17.32 14.62
C GLU A 131 -2.20 16.76 15.24
#